data_AF-A0A9D1MHZ3-F1
#
_entry.id   AF-A0A9D1MHZ3-F1
#
_cell.length_a   1.000
_cell.length_b   1.000
_cell.length_c   1.000
_cell.angle_alpha   90.00
_cell.angle_beta   90.00
_cell.angle_gamma   90.00
#
_symmetry.space_group_name_H-M   'P 1'
#
loop_
_entity.id
_entity.type
_entity.pdbx_description
1 polymer ?
#
loop_
_entity_poly.entity_id
_entity_poly.type
_entity_poly.pdbx_seq_one_letter_code
_entity_poly.pdbx_strand_id
1 'polypeptide(L)'
;YLDITEHLNAAGVKSRGRGRLAGLAPGVGGVTGIDSFDVVKGVTDRLKPAAVIAVDTLSARNATRLKSVVQLSTDGLVPGSGVGNAKRALDDKNLGVPVIALGVPLVIEALDIRTEGDPTPVSKEVRTTLEGLVVTVKEIDLAVEDFAEVIGHAINFAVHGT
;
A
#
# COMPACT_ATOMS: atom_id res chain seq x y z
N TYR A 1 6.28 -4.67 -12.58
CA TYR A 1 6.01 -6.11 -12.50
C TYR A 1 4.57 -6.51 -12.81
N LEU A 2 3.60 -5.58 -12.95
CA LEU A 2 2.21 -5.93 -13.28
C LEU A 2 2.00 -6.03 -14.80
N ASP A 3 1.32 -7.09 -15.23
CA ASP A 3 0.90 -7.31 -16.61
C ASP A 3 -0.41 -6.57 -16.88
N ILE A 4 -0.34 -5.30 -17.25
CA ILE A 4 -1.53 -4.49 -17.53
C ILE A 4 -2.20 -4.97 -18.82
N THR A 5 -3.48 -5.34 -18.77
CA THR A 5 -4.22 -5.91 -19.91
C THR A 5 -5.48 -5.16 -20.29
N GLU A 6 -5.94 -4.19 -19.50
CA GLU A 6 -7.20 -3.48 -19.77
C GLU A 6 -7.20 -2.77 -21.13
N HIS A 7 -6.06 -2.25 -21.55
CA HIS A 7 -5.90 -1.59 -22.85
C HIS A 7 -6.10 -2.54 -24.05
N LEU A 8 -5.81 -3.83 -23.91
CA LEU A 8 -6.03 -4.83 -24.96
C LEU A 8 -7.53 -5.03 -25.21
N ASN A 9 -8.31 -5.06 -24.14
CA ASN A 9 -9.76 -5.14 -24.22
C ASN A 9 -10.36 -3.88 -24.89
N ALA A 10 -9.87 -2.69 -24.51
CA ALA A 10 -10.30 -1.44 -25.14
C ALA A 10 -10.01 -1.40 -26.66
N ALA A 11 -8.94 -2.06 -27.11
CA ALA A 11 -8.56 -2.18 -28.52
C ALA A 11 -9.26 -3.35 -29.25
N GLY A 12 -10.11 -4.14 -28.58
CA GLY A 12 -10.77 -5.32 -29.17
C GLY A 12 -9.85 -6.52 -29.39
N VAL A 13 -8.66 -6.52 -28.77
CA VAL A 13 -7.68 -7.61 -28.87
C VAL A 13 -7.98 -8.67 -27.80
N LYS A 14 -8.15 -9.92 -28.22
CA LYS A 14 -8.35 -11.03 -27.28
C LYS A 14 -7.11 -11.22 -26.39
N SER A 15 -7.28 -11.10 -25.08
CA SER A 15 -6.22 -11.26 -24.06
C SER A 15 -5.69 -12.70 -23.90
N ARG A 16 -6.01 -13.61 -24.82
CA ARG A 16 -5.60 -15.03 -24.83
C ARG A 16 -5.79 -15.76 -23.48
N GLY A 17 -6.90 -15.50 -22.80
CA GLY A 17 -7.24 -16.14 -21.53
C GLY A 17 -6.77 -15.40 -20.27
N ARG A 18 -6.03 -14.29 -20.43
CA ARG A 18 -5.64 -13.43 -19.29
C ARG A 18 -6.83 -12.58 -18.82
N GLY A 19 -6.98 -12.42 -17.51
CA GLY A 19 -7.94 -11.48 -16.92
C GLY A 19 -7.64 -10.02 -17.24
N ARG A 20 -8.56 -9.12 -16.87
CA ARG A 20 -8.47 -7.67 -17.08
C ARG A 20 -7.81 -6.99 -15.89
N LEU A 21 -6.68 -6.34 -16.12
CA LEU A 21 -5.94 -5.58 -15.12
C LEU A 21 -5.65 -4.17 -15.63
N ALA A 22 -6.00 -3.17 -14.83
CA ALA A 22 -5.59 -1.78 -15.00
C ALA A 22 -4.70 -1.38 -13.83
N GLY A 23 -3.71 -0.51 -14.06
CA GLY A 23 -2.78 -0.04 -13.05
C GLY A 23 -2.79 1.47 -12.95
N LEU A 24 -2.69 1.99 -11.72
CA LEU A 24 -2.64 3.42 -11.44
C LEU A 24 -1.74 3.65 -10.22
N ALA A 25 -0.81 4.59 -10.32
CA ALA A 25 0.02 5.07 -9.22
C ALA A 25 -0.17 6.59 -9.10
N PRO A 26 -1.07 7.07 -8.24
CA PRO A 26 -1.31 8.51 -8.07
C PRO A 26 -0.03 9.22 -7.62
N GLY A 27 0.22 10.41 -8.19
CA GLY A 27 1.35 11.26 -7.81
C GLY A 27 1.13 11.97 -6.47
N VAL A 28 2.10 12.80 -6.09
CA VAL A 28 2.06 13.55 -4.82
C VAL A 28 1.04 14.68 -4.91
N GLY A 29 0.10 14.73 -3.98
CA GLY A 29 -0.93 15.78 -3.91
C GLY A 29 -0.39 17.20 -3.81
N GLY A 30 0.83 17.39 -3.27
CA GLY A 30 1.51 18.69 -3.27
C GLY A 30 1.91 19.21 -4.66
N VAL A 31 1.97 18.33 -5.67
CA VAL A 31 2.26 18.70 -7.07
C VAL A 31 0.97 18.91 -7.85
N THR A 32 -0.02 18.04 -7.65
CA THR A 32 -1.26 18.03 -8.44
C THR A 32 -2.38 18.88 -7.84
N GLY A 33 -2.34 19.15 -6.54
CA GLY A 33 -3.45 19.72 -5.77
C GLY A 33 -4.63 18.76 -5.56
N ILE A 34 -4.52 17.50 -5.99
CA ILE A 34 -5.58 16.49 -5.91
C ILE A 34 -5.16 15.39 -4.94
N ASP A 35 -6.04 15.03 -4.01
CA ASP A 35 -5.79 13.93 -3.09
C ASP A 35 -5.80 12.58 -3.83
N SER A 36 -4.91 11.67 -3.46
CA SER A 36 -4.82 10.33 -4.07
C SER A 36 -6.15 9.58 -3.98
N PHE A 37 -6.92 9.78 -2.92
CA PHE A 37 -8.25 9.20 -2.79
C PHE A 37 -9.17 9.65 -3.94
N ASP A 38 -9.21 10.95 -4.24
CA ASP A 38 -10.11 11.49 -5.27
C ASP A 38 -9.71 11.01 -6.67
N VAL A 39 -8.42 10.85 -6.92
CA VAL A 39 -7.91 10.23 -8.15
C VAL A 39 -8.39 8.78 -8.27
N VAL A 40 -8.21 7.97 -7.23
CA VAL A 40 -8.63 6.56 -7.22
C VAL A 40 -10.15 6.44 -7.33
N LYS A 41 -10.91 7.27 -6.60
CA LYS A 41 -12.37 7.30 -6.63
C LYS A 41 -12.90 7.65 -8.02
N GLY A 42 -12.36 8.70 -8.65
CA GLY A 42 -12.75 9.09 -10.00
C GLY A 42 -12.51 7.99 -11.05
N VAL A 43 -11.36 7.29 -10.96
CA VAL A 43 -11.07 6.15 -11.85
C VAL A 43 -12.00 4.98 -11.57
N THR A 44 -12.25 4.68 -10.29
CA THR A 44 -13.14 3.59 -9.86
C THR A 44 -14.57 3.82 -10.34
N ASP A 45 -15.10 5.03 -10.18
CA ASP A 45 -16.44 5.40 -10.64
C ASP A 45 -16.60 5.31 -12.16
N ARG A 46 -15.52 5.63 -12.89
CA ARG A 46 -15.51 5.57 -14.35
C ARG A 46 -15.37 4.16 -14.91
N LEU A 47 -14.48 3.35 -14.34
CA LEU A 47 -14.15 2.02 -14.84
C LEU A 47 -15.06 0.93 -14.28
N LYS A 48 -15.63 1.15 -13.08
CA LYS A 48 -16.45 0.18 -12.34
C LYS A 48 -15.80 -1.21 -12.30
N PRO A 49 -14.56 -1.33 -11.78
CA PRO A 49 -13.87 -2.61 -11.74
C PRO A 49 -14.60 -3.58 -10.81
N ALA A 50 -14.36 -4.89 -11.01
CA ALA A 50 -14.92 -5.92 -10.14
C ALA A 50 -14.34 -5.87 -8.71
N ALA A 51 -13.11 -5.39 -8.56
CA ALA A 51 -12.46 -5.10 -7.30
C ALA A 51 -11.31 -4.10 -7.53
N VAL A 52 -10.85 -3.45 -6.46
CA VAL A 52 -9.62 -2.65 -6.41
C VAL A 52 -8.60 -3.39 -5.57
N ILE A 53 -7.38 -3.55 -6.08
CA ILE A 53 -6.24 -4.02 -5.29
C ILE A 53 -5.44 -2.78 -4.88
N ALA A 54 -5.54 -2.38 -3.62
CA ALA A 54 -4.80 -1.25 -3.08
C ALA A 54 -3.50 -1.77 -2.46
N VAL A 55 -2.36 -1.24 -2.90
CA VAL A 55 -1.03 -1.63 -2.41
C VAL A 55 -0.37 -0.41 -1.79
N ASP A 56 0.07 -0.51 -0.54
CA ASP A 56 0.81 0.55 0.15
C ASP A 56 1.87 -0.03 1.09
N THR A 57 2.83 0.79 1.49
CA THR A 57 3.72 0.48 2.61
C THR A 57 2.98 0.65 3.94
N LEU A 58 3.35 -0.13 4.95
CA LEU A 58 2.77 -0.07 6.29
C LEU A 58 3.83 0.33 7.32
N SER A 59 3.37 0.87 8.44
CA SER A 59 4.17 1.04 9.65
C SER A 59 4.00 -0.20 10.55
N ALA A 60 5.10 -0.82 10.93
CA ALA A 60 5.12 -1.92 11.89
C ALA A 60 4.97 -1.38 13.32
N ARG A 61 4.49 -2.24 14.23
CA ARG A 61 4.57 -2.02 15.69
C ARG A 61 5.67 -2.85 16.36
N ASN A 62 6.36 -3.68 15.57
CA ASN A 62 7.42 -4.56 16.04
C ASN A 62 8.47 -4.71 14.93
N ALA A 63 9.74 -4.54 15.27
CA ALA A 63 10.87 -4.53 14.36
C ALA A 63 11.04 -5.86 13.61
N THR A 64 10.67 -6.99 14.20
CA THR A 64 10.76 -8.31 13.54
C THR A 64 9.84 -8.44 12.31
N ARG A 65 8.82 -7.58 12.18
CA ARG A 65 7.91 -7.54 11.03
C ARG A 65 8.43 -6.67 9.88
N LEU A 66 9.48 -5.88 10.09
CA LEU A 66 10.08 -5.08 9.02
C LEU A 66 10.67 -5.99 7.96
N LYS A 67 10.34 -5.74 6.68
CA LYS A 67 10.86 -6.49 5.52
C LYS A 67 10.60 -8.02 5.58
N SER A 68 9.66 -8.51 6.39
CA SER A 68 9.49 -9.96 6.59
C SER A 68 8.08 -10.49 6.35
N VAL A 69 7.09 -9.61 6.19
CA VAL A 69 5.69 -10.01 6.00
C VAL A 69 5.00 -9.16 4.94
N VAL A 70 4.02 -9.77 4.26
CA VAL A 70 3.02 -9.06 3.47
C VAL A 70 1.68 -9.21 4.19
N GLN A 71 1.03 -8.09 4.47
CA GLN A 71 -0.31 -8.06 5.06
C GLN A 71 -1.35 -8.05 3.95
N LEU A 72 -2.38 -8.88 4.09
CA LEU A 72 -3.56 -8.95 3.23
C LEU A 72 -4.80 -8.67 4.08
N SER A 73 -5.70 -7.81 3.60
CA SER A 73 -6.97 -7.51 4.27
C SER A 73 -8.07 -7.11 3.27
N THR A 74 -9.32 -7.22 3.69
CA THR A 74 -10.51 -6.68 2.99
C THR A 74 -11.05 -5.41 3.67
N ASP A 75 -10.47 -4.98 4.79
CA ASP A 75 -10.92 -3.78 5.50
C ASP A 75 -10.46 -2.48 4.82
N GLY A 76 -9.61 -2.58 3.81
CA GLY A 76 -9.03 -1.45 3.08
C GLY A 76 -7.68 -0.97 3.64
N LEU A 77 -7.22 0.17 3.14
CA LEU A 77 -5.98 0.84 3.54
C LEU A 77 -6.25 2.29 3.94
N VAL A 78 -5.54 2.78 4.95
CA VAL A 78 -5.51 4.20 5.31
C VAL A 78 -4.10 4.73 5.03
N PRO A 79 -3.86 5.33 3.85
CA PRO A 79 -2.52 5.82 3.49
C PRO A 79 -1.99 6.81 4.53
N GLY A 80 -0.70 6.68 4.87
CA GLY A 80 -0.01 7.56 5.82
C GLY A 80 -0.45 7.45 7.29
N SER A 81 -1.38 6.54 7.63
CA SER A 81 -1.86 6.37 9.00
C SER A 81 -0.79 5.98 10.01
N GLY A 82 0.18 5.16 9.59
CA GLY A 82 1.27 4.67 10.42
C GLY A 82 2.39 5.68 10.72
N VAL A 83 2.28 6.90 10.20
CA VAL A 83 3.27 7.98 10.36
C VAL A 83 2.60 9.33 10.67
N GLY A 84 1.36 9.32 11.17
CA GLY A 84 0.65 10.53 11.60
C GLY A 84 0.07 11.39 10.47
N ASN A 85 0.03 10.90 9.23
CA ASN A 85 -0.53 11.61 8.07
C ASN A 85 -1.67 10.79 7.43
N ALA A 86 -2.62 10.35 8.25
CA ALA A 86 -3.76 9.55 7.79
C ALA A 86 -4.57 10.31 6.72
N LYS A 87 -4.75 9.67 5.56
CA LYS A 87 -5.64 10.14 4.49
C LYS A 87 -6.99 9.42 4.54
N ARG A 88 -7.89 9.74 3.60
CA ARG A 88 -9.12 8.97 3.45
C ARG A 88 -8.80 7.52 3.12
N ALA A 89 -9.57 6.62 3.72
CA ALA A 89 -9.41 5.19 3.54
C ALA A 89 -9.78 4.77 2.11
N LEU A 90 -8.96 3.90 1.53
CA LEU A 90 -9.26 3.12 0.35
C LEU A 90 -9.92 1.82 0.82
N ASP A 91 -11.24 1.82 0.92
CA ASP A 91 -12.06 0.69 1.38
C ASP A 91 -13.36 0.59 0.56
N ASP A 92 -14.07 -0.53 0.73
CA ASP A 92 -15.32 -0.82 0.01
C ASP A 92 -16.38 0.25 0.22
N LYS A 93 -16.45 0.82 1.42
CA LYS A 93 -17.46 1.81 1.81
C LYS A 93 -17.24 3.12 1.06
N ASN A 94 -15.99 3.53 0.93
CA ASN A 94 -15.61 4.79 0.29
C ASN A 94 -15.52 4.67 -1.24
N LEU A 95 -15.07 3.52 -1.77
CA LEU A 95 -14.91 3.31 -3.20
C LEU A 95 -16.17 2.76 -3.88
N GLY A 96 -17.01 2.02 -3.17
CA GLY A 96 -18.25 1.44 -3.70
C GLY A 96 -18.05 0.15 -4.51
N VAL A 97 -16.84 -0.41 -4.48
CA VAL A 97 -16.47 -1.70 -5.07
C VAL A 97 -15.59 -2.46 -4.07
N PRO A 98 -15.52 -3.79 -4.13
CA PRO A 98 -14.65 -4.57 -3.24
C PRO A 98 -13.19 -4.11 -3.28
N VAL A 99 -12.53 -4.03 -2.13
CA VAL A 99 -11.14 -3.64 -1.98
C VAL A 99 -10.34 -4.75 -1.33
N ILE A 100 -9.25 -5.12 -1.98
CA ILE A 100 -8.23 -6.01 -1.46
C ILE A 100 -7.02 -5.16 -1.12
N ALA A 101 -6.72 -5.04 0.17
CA ALA A 101 -5.61 -4.28 0.71
C ALA A 101 -4.38 -5.18 0.85
N LEU A 102 -3.28 -4.75 0.25
CA LEU A 102 -1.95 -5.35 0.41
C LEU A 102 -1.01 -4.32 1.01
N GLY A 103 -0.21 -4.73 1.98
CA GLY A 103 0.85 -3.84 2.43
C GLY A 103 2.04 -4.52 3.10
N VAL A 104 3.18 -3.85 3.00
CA VAL A 104 4.46 -4.35 3.49
C VAL A 104 4.97 -3.42 4.58
N PRO A 105 5.26 -3.92 5.79
CA PRO A 105 5.85 -3.10 6.83
C PRO A 105 7.31 -2.77 6.48
N LEU A 106 7.56 -1.52 6.10
CA LEU A 106 8.90 -1.03 5.72
C LEU A 106 9.44 0.03 6.66
N VAL A 107 8.56 0.57 7.51
CA VAL A 107 8.89 1.60 8.47
C VAL A 107 8.32 1.25 9.84
N ILE A 108 8.84 1.86 10.89
CA ILE A 108 8.36 1.74 12.27
C ILE A 108 8.61 3.06 13.00
N GLU A 109 7.73 3.44 13.92
CA GLU A 109 7.97 4.61 14.76
C GLU A 109 9.17 4.38 15.70
N ALA A 110 10.04 5.37 15.85
CA ALA A 110 11.21 5.25 16.73
C ALA A 110 10.83 4.95 18.18
N LEU A 111 9.66 5.45 18.61
CA LEU A 111 9.10 5.15 19.93
C LEU A 111 8.74 3.66 20.07
N ASP A 112 8.16 3.05 19.03
CA ASP A 112 7.80 1.63 19.05
C ASP A 112 9.04 0.75 19.18
N ILE A 113 10.11 1.05 18.41
CA ILE A 113 11.42 0.38 18.56
C ILE A 113 11.94 0.52 20.00
N ARG A 114 11.90 1.74 20.55
CA ARG A 114 12.39 1.99 21.91
C ARG A 114 11.64 1.15 22.93
N THR A 115 10.32 1.10 22.85
CA THR A 115 9.48 0.33 23.77
C THR A 115 9.60 -1.18 23.59
N GLU A 116 9.89 -1.64 22.37
CA GLU A 116 10.13 -3.06 22.10
C GLU A 116 11.45 -3.54 22.69
N GLY A 117 12.53 -2.77 22.51
CA GLY A 117 13.86 -3.12 23.03
C GLY A 117 13.99 -2.93 24.54
N ASP A 118 13.15 -2.07 25.13
CA ASP A 118 13.15 -1.79 26.56
C ASP A 118 11.72 -1.40 27.02
N PRO A 119 11.06 -2.25 27.82
CA PRO A 119 9.69 -2.04 28.25
C PRO A 119 9.56 -0.99 29.37
N THR A 120 10.67 -0.39 29.83
CA THR A 120 10.61 0.65 30.85
C THR A 120 9.78 1.85 30.38
N PRO A 121 8.99 2.48 31.27
CA PRO A 121 8.23 3.67 30.91
C PRO A 121 9.12 4.76 30.33
N VAL A 122 8.76 5.23 29.14
CA VAL A 122 9.50 6.28 28.43
C VAL A 122 9.22 7.63 29.10
N SER A 123 10.28 8.34 29.48
CA SER A 123 10.16 9.70 30.05
C SER A 123 9.56 10.67 29.04
N LYS A 124 9.00 11.78 29.54
CA LYS A 124 8.37 12.79 28.67
C LYS A 124 9.36 13.37 27.67
N GLU A 125 10.60 13.60 28.10
CA GLU A 125 11.69 14.17 27.29
C GLU A 125 12.05 13.25 26.13
N VAL A 126 12.20 11.95 26.39
CA VAL A 126 12.49 10.95 25.34
C VAL A 126 11.32 10.83 24.38
N ARG A 127 10.08 10.79 24.88
CA ARG A 127 8.88 10.73 24.03
C ARG A 127 8.84 11.91 23.06
N THR A 128 9.04 13.14 23.55
CA THR A 128 9.05 14.34 22.70
C THR A 128 10.19 14.33 21.68
N THR A 129 11.33 13.71 22.01
CA THR A 129 12.47 13.60 21.07
C THR A 129 12.21 12.59 19.95
N LEU A 130 11.52 11.49 20.27
CA LEU A 130 11.23 10.43 19.30
C LEU A 130 9.92 10.64 18.53
N GLU A 131 9.07 11.56 18.97
CA GLU A 131 7.79 11.88 18.33
C GLU A 131 8.01 12.35 16.89
N GLY A 132 7.30 11.71 15.95
CA GLY A 132 7.42 12.00 14.52
C GLY A 132 8.67 11.42 13.84
N LEU A 133 9.57 10.74 14.58
CA LEU A 133 10.70 10.03 13.98
C LEU A 133 10.28 8.63 13.54
N VAL A 134 10.66 8.31 12.30
CA VAL A 134 10.42 7.01 11.68
C VAL A 134 11.76 6.37 11.36
N VAL A 135 11.87 5.08 11.62
CA VAL A 135 13.04 4.26 11.31
C VAL A 135 12.70 3.35 10.15
N THR A 136 13.63 3.24 9.21
CA THR A 136 13.52 2.38 8.03
C THR A 136 14.66 1.38 8.01
N VAL A 137 14.49 0.28 7.29
CA VAL A 137 15.61 -0.61 6.97
C VAL A 137 16.66 0.15 6.14
N LYS A 138 17.93 -0.23 6.30
CA LYS A 138 19.06 0.46 5.65
C LYS A 138 18.96 0.45 4.12
N GLU A 139 18.54 -0.68 3.56
CA GLU A 139 18.39 -0.89 2.12
C GLU A 139 16.91 -0.92 1.75
N ILE A 140 16.20 0.16 2.07
CA ILE A 140 14.76 0.27 1.80
C ILE A 140 14.44 0.14 0.32
N ASP A 141 15.28 0.69 -0.56
CA ASP A 141 15.05 0.61 -2.00
C ASP A 141 15.07 -0.84 -2.50
N LEU A 142 16.04 -1.64 -2.04
CA LEU A 142 16.11 -3.08 -2.35
C LEU A 142 14.90 -3.83 -1.78
N ALA A 143 14.48 -3.49 -0.55
CA ALA A 143 13.29 -4.08 0.03
C ALA A 143 12.03 -3.79 -0.81
N VAL A 144 11.85 -2.53 -1.23
CA VAL A 144 10.73 -2.13 -2.07
C VAL A 144 10.75 -2.89 -3.39
N GLU A 145 11.93 -3.04 -4.01
CA GLU A 145 12.07 -3.77 -5.27
C GLU A 145 11.75 -5.27 -5.12
N ASP A 146 12.32 -5.93 -4.10
CA ASP A 146 12.06 -7.34 -3.78
C ASP A 146 10.55 -7.60 -3.60
N PHE A 147 9.88 -6.76 -2.81
CA PHE A 147 8.44 -6.93 -2.54
C PHE A 147 7.57 -6.54 -3.74
N ALA A 148 7.97 -5.54 -4.53
CA ALA A 148 7.24 -5.15 -5.73
C ALA A 148 7.24 -6.29 -6.76
N GLU A 149 8.34 -7.04 -6.88
CA GLU A 149 8.41 -8.23 -7.72
C GLU A 149 7.47 -9.33 -7.21
N VAL A 150 7.58 -9.68 -5.92
CA VAL A 150 6.74 -10.74 -5.30
C VAL A 150 5.25 -10.41 -5.40
N ILE A 151 4.85 -9.18 -5.03
CA ILE A 151 3.46 -8.74 -5.08
C ILE A 151 2.98 -8.66 -6.54
N GLY A 152 3.82 -8.15 -7.45
CA GLY A 152 3.50 -8.06 -8.87
C GLY A 152 3.20 -9.43 -9.49
N HIS A 153 4.08 -10.41 -9.25
CA HIS A 153 3.88 -11.78 -9.72
C HIS A 153 2.66 -12.45 -9.07
N ALA A 154 2.43 -12.24 -7.77
CA ALA A 154 1.25 -12.78 -7.10
C ALA A 154 -0.06 -12.23 -7.69
N ILE A 155 -0.11 -10.92 -7.97
CA ILE A 155 -1.27 -10.29 -8.62
C ILE A 155 -1.45 -10.82 -10.05
N ASN A 156 -0.37 -10.93 -10.82
CA ASN A 156 -0.43 -11.50 -12.17
C ASN A 156 -0.97 -12.93 -12.15
N PHE A 157 -0.47 -13.76 -11.23
CA PHE A 157 -0.94 -15.14 -11.08
C PHE A 157 -2.42 -15.19 -10.71
N ALA A 158 -2.87 -14.35 -9.77
CA ALA A 158 -4.27 -14.30 -9.36
C ALA A 158 -5.22 -13.83 -10.47
N VAL A 159 -4.80 -12.87 -11.30
CA VAL A 159 -5.65 -12.26 -12.33
C VAL A 159 -5.57 -13.00 -13.67
N HIS A 160 -4.42 -13.58 -14.00
CA HIS A 160 -4.15 -14.17 -15.30
C HIS A 160 -4.02 -15.70 -15.28
N GLY A 161 -3.81 -16.31 -14.11
CA GLY A 161 -3.56 -17.74 -13.98
C GLY A 161 -2.18 -18.18 -14.48
N THR A 162 -1.23 -17.24 -14.60
CA THR A 162 0.15 -17.44 -15.08
C THR A 162 1.14 -16.69 -14.22
#